data_AF-A0A6P3ZMS6-F1
#
_entry.id   AF-A0A6P3ZMS6-F1
#
_cell.length_a   1.000
_cell.length_b   1.000
_cell.length_c   1.000
_cell.angle_alpha   90.00
_cell.angle_beta   90.00
_cell.angle_gamma   90.00
#
_symmetry.space_group_name_H-M   'P 1'
#
loop_
_entity.id
_entity.type
_entity.pdbx_description
1 polymer ?
#
loop_
_entity_poly.entity_id
_entity_poly.type
_entity_poly.pdbx_seq_one_letter_code
_entity_poly.pdbx_strand_id
1 'polypeptide(L)'
;MDYKVVLIYKYYIAGIAIGTVVLEMYSLKTNSWKSKAATYNNNSHKDFRINKYWRGVVSNGILSWNASSKGNGDIQCTNAIISVDLSNDSIITTTSLPSSISHKHPPSDYRNNYCLDYKDSLALVHSYNQARKKSFDIWVLGEYGVKESWKKLFTIGPLREIGRVLGFYDDGKVFIQTYYKKFRSNVSEKELLLLDTLRPTRRPLKIFRGNYIKMFTPLKS
;
A
#
# COMPACT_ATOMS: atom_id res chain seq x y z
N MET A 1 -23.80 3.63 6.43
CA MET A 1 -22.46 3.41 5.84
C MET A 1 -22.62 3.33 4.34
N ASP A 2 -21.80 4.04 3.56
CA ASP A 2 -21.83 3.98 2.09
C ASP A 2 -20.65 3.13 1.60
N TYR A 3 -20.95 2.03 0.89
CA TYR A 3 -19.92 1.19 0.28
C TYR A 3 -19.65 1.70 -1.14
N LYS A 4 -18.38 1.91 -1.45
CA LYS A 4 -17.95 2.42 -2.75
C LYS A 4 -17.10 1.41 -3.51
N VAL A 5 -17.29 1.37 -4.83
CA VAL A 5 -16.41 0.63 -5.75
C VAL A 5 -15.73 1.63 -6.65
N VAL A 6 -14.41 1.54 -6.79
CA VAL A 6 -13.62 2.43 -7.64
C VAL A 6 -13.03 1.63 -8.78
N LEU A 7 -13.31 2.05 -10.01
CA LEU A 7 -12.67 1.55 -11.23
C LEU A 7 -11.79 2.65 -11.82
N ILE A 8 -10.59 2.25 -12.22
CA ILE A 8 -9.62 3.11 -12.89
C ILE A 8 -9.16 2.37 -14.12
N TYR A 9 -9.38 2.94 -15.31
CA TYR A 9 -9.01 2.30 -16.56
C TYR A 9 -8.63 3.32 -17.63
N LYS A 10 -8.01 2.82 -18.70
CA LYS A 10 -7.62 3.61 -19.88
C LYS A 10 -7.93 2.77 -21.11
N TYR A 11 -8.40 3.42 -22.17
CA TYR A 11 -8.70 2.76 -23.44
C TYR A 11 -7.43 2.52 -24.25
N TYR A 12 -7.38 1.39 -24.95
CA TYR A 12 -6.29 1.04 -25.86
C TYR A 12 -6.85 0.67 -27.23
N ILE A 13 -6.27 1.20 -28.29
CA ILE A 13 -6.55 0.80 -29.68
C ILE A 13 -5.24 0.33 -30.30
N ALA A 14 -5.23 -0.89 -30.85
CA ALA A 14 -4.02 -1.52 -31.42
C ALA A 14 -2.79 -1.49 -30.48
N GLY A 15 -3.00 -1.61 -29.16
CA GLY A 15 -1.94 -1.58 -28.15
C GLY A 15 -1.47 -0.18 -27.76
N ILE A 16 -2.02 0.88 -28.36
CA ILE A 16 -1.70 2.27 -28.06
C ILE A 16 -2.75 2.82 -27.08
N ALA A 17 -2.29 3.40 -25.97
CA ALA A 17 -3.17 4.03 -24.98
C ALA A 17 -3.73 5.34 -25.54
N ILE A 18 -5.05 5.53 -25.50
CA ILE A 18 -5.73 6.71 -26.04
C ILE A 18 -6.53 7.41 -24.95
N GLY A 19 -6.59 8.74 -25.05
CA GLY A 19 -7.40 9.60 -24.17
C GLY A 19 -6.83 9.73 -22.76
N THR A 20 -7.68 10.23 -21.87
CA THR A 20 -7.39 10.35 -20.44
C THR A 20 -7.74 9.07 -19.70
N VAL A 21 -7.17 8.91 -18.50
CA VAL A 21 -7.64 7.86 -17.58
C VAL A 21 -9.08 8.19 -17.18
N VAL A 22 -9.92 7.17 -17.12
CA VAL A 22 -11.29 7.27 -16.64
C VAL A 22 -11.34 6.76 -15.20
N LEU A 23 -11.99 7.55 -14.34
CA LEU A 23 -12.32 7.18 -12.97
C LEU A 23 -13.82 6.97 -12.86
N GLU A 24 -14.23 5.78 -12.48
CA GLU A 24 -15.62 5.46 -12.18
C GLU A 24 -15.78 5.09 -10.71
N MET A 25 -16.83 5.64 -10.11
CA MET A 25 -17.16 5.37 -8.72
C MET A 25 -18.62 4.97 -8.60
N TYR A 26 -18.85 3.78 -8.07
CA TYR A 26 -20.16 3.34 -7.62
C TYR A 26 -20.34 3.69 -6.15
N SER A 27 -21.52 4.18 -5.79
CA SER A 27 -21.96 4.34 -4.41
C SER A 27 -23.17 3.44 -4.17
N LEU A 28 -23.09 2.60 -3.14
CA LEU A 28 -24.22 1.76 -2.73
C LEU A 28 -25.38 2.62 -2.21
N LYS A 29 -25.07 3.73 -1.54
CA LYS A 29 -26.07 4.66 -0.99
C LYS A 29 -26.93 5.29 -2.09
N THR A 30 -26.34 5.66 -3.23
CA THR A 30 -27.08 6.24 -4.37
C THR A 30 -27.45 5.21 -5.43
N ASN A 31 -26.95 3.98 -5.30
CA ASN A 31 -27.08 2.89 -6.27
C ASN A 31 -26.77 3.33 -7.70
N SER A 32 -25.68 4.09 -7.89
CA SER A 32 -25.36 4.70 -9.18
C SER A 32 -23.86 4.75 -9.43
N TRP A 33 -23.48 4.62 -10.69
CA TRP A 33 -22.14 4.93 -11.18
C TRP A 33 -22.02 6.40 -11.52
N LYS A 34 -20.88 7.01 -11.17
CA LYS A 34 -20.44 8.29 -11.71
C LYS A 34 -19.13 8.07 -12.44
N SER A 35 -19.05 8.55 -13.68
CA SER A 35 -17.85 8.49 -14.51
C SER A 35 -17.35 9.89 -14.79
N LYS A 36 -16.05 10.10 -14.61
CA LYS A 36 -15.38 11.37 -14.93
C LYS A 36 -14.02 11.09 -15.56
N ALA A 37 -13.61 11.95 -16.49
CA ALA A 37 -12.22 12.02 -16.91
C ALA A 37 -11.36 12.39 -15.70
N ALA A 38 -10.32 11.60 -15.43
CA ALA A 38 -9.44 11.83 -14.30
C ALA A 38 -8.67 13.14 -14.48
N THR A 39 -8.69 13.99 -13.47
CA THR A 39 -7.80 15.14 -13.36
C THR A 39 -6.61 14.80 -12.47
N TYR A 40 -5.46 15.40 -12.78
CA TYR A 40 -4.21 15.17 -12.04
C TYR A 40 -3.75 16.46 -11.40
N ASN A 41 -3.47 16.44 -10.09
CA ASN A 41 -3.00 17.64 -9.39
C ASN A 41 -1.63 18.16 -9.89
N ASN A 42 -0.81 17.29 -10.50
CA ASN A 42 0.57 17.62 -10.88
C ASN A 42 0.82 17.70 -12.40
N ASN A 43 -0.23 17.91 -13.22
CA ASN A 43 -0.16 18.09 -14.69
C ASN A 43 0.62 17.03 -15.49
N SER A 44 0.92 15.89 -14.89
CA SER A 44 1.65 14.83 -15.56
C SER A 44 0.65 13.80 -16.08
N HIS A 45 0.40 13.78 -17.39
CA HIS A 45 -0.26 12.68 -18.11
C HIS A 45 0.61 11.43 -18.10
N LYS A 46 1.03 10.99 -16.91
CA LYS A 46 1.85 9.80 -16.75
C LYS A 46 0.95 8.59 -16.86
N ASP A 47 1.34 7.67 -17.73
CA ASP A 47 0.78 6.34 -17.67
C ASP A 47 1.19 5.71 -16.35
N PHE A 48 0.23 5.07 -15.71
CA PHE A 48 0.49 4.38 -14.47
C PHE A 48 0.01 2.95 -14.49
N ARG A 49 0.68 2.13 -13.69
CA ARG A 49 0.34 0.73 -13.47
C ARG A 49 0.20 0.51 -11.98
N ILE A 50 -1.02 0.23 -11.56
CA ILE A 50 -1.33 -0.14 -10.18
C ILE A 50 -0.77 -1.55 -9.93
N ASN A 51 -0.09 -1.73 -8.79
CA ASN A 51 0.43 -3.02 -8.40
C ASN A 51 -0.71 -3.96 -7.99
N LYS A 52 -1.04 -4.92 -8.86
CA LYS A 52 -2.14 -5.88 -8.66
C LYS A 52 -1.94 -6.87 -7.50
N TYR A 53 -0.73 -6.96 -6.93
CA TYR A 53 -0.43 -7.90 -5.85
C TYR A 53 -0.84 -7.36 -4.47
N TRP A 54 -1.10 -6.05 -4.37
CA TRP A 54 -1.43 -5.39 -3.12
C TRP A 54 -2.79 -4.72 -3.20
N ARG A 55 -3.51 -4.73 -2.07
CA ARG A 55 -4.82 -4.11 -1.97
C ARG A 55 -4.68 -2.60 -1.84
N GLY A 56 -5.72 -1.88 -2.25
CA GLY A 56 -5.87 -0.46 -1.93
C GLY A 56 -6.10 -0.27 -0.43
N VAL A 57 -5.65 0.88 0.07
CA VAL A 57 -5.79 1.27 1.47
C VAL A 57 -6.56 2.57 1.54
N VAL A 58 -7.55 2.65 2.42
CA VAL A 58 -8.27 3.89 2.70
C VAL A 58 -7.70 4.50 3.97
N SER A 59 -7.22 5.73 3.88
CA SER A 59 -6.72 6.54 5.00
C SER A 59 -7.25 7.97 4.82
N ASN A 60 -7.82 8.55 5.88
CA ASN A 60 -8.45 9.88 5.84
C ASN A 60 -9.40 10.11 4.63
N GLY A 61 -10.22 9.11 4.30
CA GLY A 61 -11.16 9.20 3.17
C GLY A 61 -10.53 9.11 1.77
N ILE A 62 -9.22 8.87 1.68
CA ILE A 62 -8.47 8.77 0.42
C ILE A 62 -8.07 7.32 0.20
N LEU A 63 -8.40 6.77 -0.97
CA LEU A 63 -8.05 5.42 -1.38
C LEU A 63 -6.74 5.41 -2.17
N SER A 64 -5.75 4.68 -1.69
CA SER A 64 -4.39 4.69 -2.23
C SER A 64 -3.87 3.32 -2.61
N TRP A 65 -3.05 3.27 -3.65
CA TRP A 65 -2.34 2.07 -4.11
C TRP A 65 -0.87 2.35 -4.38
N ASN A 66 -0.04 1.33 -4.15
CA ASN A 66 1.29 1.31 -4.72
C ASN A 66 1.19 1.12 -6.24
N ALA A 67 1.90 1.95 -6.98
CA ALA A 67 1.89 1.98 -8.43
C ALA A 67 3.29 2.29 -8.99
N SER A 68 3.43 2.13 -10.29
CA SER A 68 4.54 2.68 -11.05
C SER A 68 4.02 3.67 -12.07
N SER A 69 4.66 4.82 -12.21
CA SER A 69 4.37 5.84 -13.21
C SER A 69 5.49 5.91 -14.26
N LYS A 70 5.12 6.20 -15.49
CA LYS A 70 6.04 6.39 -16.61
C LYS A 70 5.71 7.71 -17.30
N GLY A 71 6.67 8.61 -17.41
CA GLY A 71 6.53 9.81 -18.23
C GLY A 71 6.55 9.47 -19.73
N ASN A 72 5.99 10.36 -20.54
CA ASN A 72 6.12 10.27 -21.99
C ASN A 72 7.60 10.38 -22.38
N GLY A 73 8.11 9.37 -23.08
CA GLY A 73 9.53 9.31 -23.48
C GLY A 73 10.47 8.73 -22.42
N ASP A 74 10.00 8.49 -21.18
CA ASP A 74 10.84 7.83 -20.17
C ASP A 74 11.13 6.38 -20.58
N ILE A 75 12.36 5.92 -20.37
CA ILE A 75 12.71 4.51 -20.59
C ILE A 75 12.29 3.66 -19.38
N GLN A 76 12.36 4.23 -18.18
CA GLN A 76 12.13 3.51 -16.92
C GLN A 76 10.87 4.00 -16.19
N CYS A 77 10.15 3.06 -15.56
CA CYS A 77 9.05 3.40 -14.66
C CYS A 77 9.60 3.79 -13.29
N THR A 78 9.01 4.82 -12.69
CA THR A 78 9.30 5.27 -11.31
C THR A 78 8.18 4.81 -10.38
N ASN A 79 8.51 4.36 -9.18
CA ASN A 79 7.48 4.00 -8.19
C ASN A 79 6.78 5.24 -7.65
N ALA A 80 5.48 5.11 -7.42
CA ALA A 80 4.64 6.16 -6.88
C ALA A 80 3.46 5.57 -6.11
N ILE A 81 2.82 6.41 -5.31
CA ILE A 81 1.49 6.13 -4.76
C ILE A 81 0.48 6.87 -5.62
N ILE A 82 -0.57 6.17 -6.02
CA ILE A 82 -1.75 6.76 -6.64
C ILE A 82 -2.85 6.81 -5.60
N SER A 83 -3.50 7.96 -5.50
CA SER A 83 -4.54 8.20 -4.52
C SER A 83 -5.75 8.84 -5.16
N VAL A 84 -6.93 8.36 -4.78
CA VAL A 84 -8.24 8.87 -5.20
C VAL A 84 -8.96 9.35 -3.96
N ASP A 85 -9.34 10.62 -3.96
CA ASP A 85 -10.21 11.19 -2.93
C ASP A 85 -11.62 10.63 -3.08
N LEU A 86 -12.12 9.91 -2.07
CA LEU A 86 -13.46 9.32 -2.13
C LEU A 86 -14.57 10.33 -1.87
N SER A 87 -14.25 11.55 -1.43
CA SER A 87 -15.19 12.68 -1.30
C SER A 87 -15.26 13.51 -2.59
N ASN A 88 -14.19 13.48 -3.39
CA ASN A 88 -14.07 14.22 -4.64
C ASN A 88 -13.92 13.28 -5.83
N ASP A 89 -15.04 13.03 -6.52
CA ASP A 89 -15.24 12.02 -7.57
C ASP A 89 -14.33 12.14 -8.83
N SER A 90 -13.28 12.97 -8.85
CA SER A 90 -12.45 13.22 -10.06
C SER A 90 -10.94 13.38 -9.87
N ILE A 91 -10.43 13.51 -8.64
CA ILE A 91 -9.01 13.87 -8.44
C ILE A 91 -8.14 12.64 -8.20
N ILE A 92 -7.18 12.44 -9.09
CA ILE A 92 -6.07 11.51 -8.90
C ILE A 92 -4.83 12.29 -8.45
N THR A 93 -4.30 11.91 -7.30
CA THR A 93 -3.03 12.44 -6.79
C THR A 93 -1.94 11.38 -6.88
N THR A 94 -0.85 11.72 -7.55
CA THR A 94 0.35 10.88 -7.60
C THR A 94 1.40 11.42 -6.64
N THR A 95 1.86 10.59 -5.70
CA THR A 95 2.91 10.95 -4.74
C THR A 95 4.15 10.10 -5.02
N SER A 96 5.30 10.72 -5.27
CA SER A 96 6.57 9.98 -5.41
C SER A 96 6.98 9.36 -4.08
N LEU A 97 7.70 8.24 -4.13
CA LEU A 97 8.27 7.63 -2.94
C LEU A 97 9.40 8.50 -2.34
N PRO A 98 9.72 8.31 -1.03
CA PRO A 98 10.89 8.93 -0.40
C PRO A 98 12.17 8.70 -1.20
N SER A 99 13.06 9.71 -1.26
CA SER A 99 14.34 9.63 -1.99
C SER A 99 15.27 8.52 -1.47
N SER A 100 15.18 8.21 -0.19
CA SER A 100 15.87 7.10 0.47
C SER A 100 15.48 5.71 -0.06
N ILE A 101 14.32 5.58 -0.72
CA ILE A 101 13.79 4.30 -1.25
C ILE A 101 14.10 4.16 -2.75
N SER A 102 15.14 4.84 -3.25
CA SER A 102 15.45 4.87 -4.69
C SER A 102 15.97 3.53 -5.23
N HIS A 103 15.88 3.39 -6.57
CA HIS A 103 16.37 2.27 -7.37
C HIS A 103 17.85 1.86 -7.15
N LYS A 104 18.61 2.66 -6.38
CA LYS A 104 20.03 2.45 -6.10
C LYS A 104 20.31 1.57 -4.87
N HIS A 105 19.29 1.04 -4.18
CA HIS A 105 19.47 0.05 -3.11
C HIS A 105 19.31 -1.39 -3.61
N PRO A 106 20.39 -2.13 -3.90
CA PRO A 106 20.35 -3.58 -4.00
C PRO A 106 20.33 -4.22 -2.58
N PRO A 107 19.54 -5.29 -2.33
CA PRO A 107 18.55 -5.94 -3.19
C PRO A 107 17.14 -5.55 -2.72
N SER A 108 16.75 -4.27 -2.90
CA SER A 108 15.38 -3.87 -2.61
C SER A 108 14.49 -4.24 -3.79
N ASP A 109 13.72 -5.32 -3.63
CA ASP A 109 12.61 -5.60 -4.54
C ASP A 109 11.47 -4.64 -4.18
N TYR A 110 11.59 -3.40 -4.65
CA TYR A 110 10.63 -2.31 -4.47
C TYR A 110 9.20 -2.69 -4.92
N ARG A 111 9.06 -3.76 -5.72
CA ARG A 111 7.76 -4.34 -6.10
C ARG A 111 7.01 -4.93 -4.89
N ASN A 112 7.73 -5.17 -3.80
CA ASN A 112 7.19 -5.61 -2.51
C ASN A 112 6.88 -4.47 -1.55
N ASN A 113 6.99 -3.21 -1.98
CA ASN A 113 6.43 -2.12 -1.19
C ASN A 113 4.91 -2.21 -1.24
N TYR A 114 4.24 -1.88 -0.14
CA TYR A 114 2.79 -1.82 -0.06
C TYR A 114 2.37 -0.77 0.95
N CYS A 115 1.11 -0.37 0.87
CA CYS A 115 0.55 0.59 1.79
C CYS A 115 -0.20 -0.12 2.92
N LEU A 116 -0.29 0.54 4.07
CA LEU A 116 -1.14 0.22 5.20
C LEU A 116 -1.74 1.53 5.75
N ASP A 117 -2.83 1.43 6.51
CA ASP A 117 -3.33 2.57 7.28
C ASP A 117 -2.57 2.65 8.61
N TYR A 118 -2.11 3.85 8.98
CA TYR A 118 -1.51 4.13 10.28
C TYR A 118 -2.13 5.40 10.86
N LYS A 119 -3.00 5.24 11.86
CA LYS A 119 -3.66 6.35 12.58
C LYS A 119 -4.27 7.37 11.60
N ASP A 120 -5.14 6.90 10.72
CA ASP A 120 -5.80 7.69 9.66
C ASP A 120 -4.84 8.29 8.61
N SER A 121 -3.53 7.97 8.65
CA SER A 121 -2.53 8.41 7.68
C SER A 121 -2.04 7.25 6.81
N LEU A 122 -1.68 7.53 5.56
CA LEU A 122 -1.12 6.52 4.68
C LEU A 122 0.29 6.14 5.11
N ALA A 123 0.50 4.86 5.41
CA ALA A 123 1.83 4.29 5.64
C ALA A 123 2.31 3.50 4.42
N LEU A 124 3.55 3.75 3.99
CA LEU A 124 4.31 2.93 3.06
C LEU A 124 5.20 1.98 3.86
N VAL A 125 5.07 0.68 3.58
CA VAL A 125 5.94 -0.36 4.12
C VAL A 125 7.01 -0.69 3.09
N HIS A 126 8.25 -0.30 3.38
CA HIS A 126 9.40 -0.63 2.56
C HIS A 126 10.13 -1.85 3.11
N SER A 127 10.14 -2.93 2.35
CA SER A 127 10.66 -4.23 2.76
C SER A 127 12.01 -4.51 2.09
N TYR A 128 13.03 -4.85 2.88
CA TYR A 128 14.35 -5.21 2.37
C TYR A 128 14.99 -6.36 3.16
N ASN A 129 15.88 -7.10 2.50
CA ASN A 129 16.56 -8.26 3.08
C ASN A 129 18.03 -7.93 3.35
N GLN A 130 18.53 -8.34 4.51
CA GLN A 130 19.94 -8.28 4.89
C GLN A 130 20.35 -9.59 5.57
N ALA A 131 21.30 -10.32 4.99
CA ALA A 131 21.86 -11.57 5.54
C ALA A 131 20.78 -12.58 6.05
N ARG A 132 19.80 -12.92 5.18
CA ARG A 132 18.64 -13.80 5.46
C ARG A 132 17.66 -13.29 6.53
N LYS A 133 17.84 -12.07 7.02
CA LYS A 133 16.85 -11.37 7.85
C LYS A 133 16.12 -10.35 7.00
N LYS A 134 14.90 -10.03 7.40
CA LYS A 134 14.03 -9.06 6.75
C LYS A 134 13.81 -7.87 7.67
N SER A 135 13.86 -6.68 7.10
CA SER A 135 13.56 -5.43 7.78
C SER A 135 12.45 -4.69 7.04
N PHE A 136 11.70 -3.89 7.78
CA PHE A 136 10.62 -3.08 7.23
C PHE A 136 10.75 -1.65 7.73
N ASP A 137 10.98 -0.72 6.82
CA ASP A 137 10.88 0.69 7.11
C ASP A 137 9.44 1.16 6.95
N ILE A 138 8.92 1.80 7.99
CA ILE A 138 7.57 2.36 8.01
C ILE A 138 7.66 3.86 7.77
N TRP A 139 7.16 4.30 6.62
CA TRP A 139 7.09 5.70 6.24
C TRP A 139 5.65 6.15 6.26
N VAL A 140 5.36 7.30 6.88
CA VAL A 140 4.02 7.89 6.87
C VAL A 140 4.02 9.15 6.03
N LEU A 141 2.98 9.28 5.21
CA LEU A 141 2.78 10.44 4.35
C LEU A 141 2.12 11.55 5.15
N GLY A 142 2.73 12.74 5.16
CA GLY A 142 2.12 13.93 5.77
C GLY A 142 1.06 14.55 4.88
N GLU A 143 1.36 14.71 3.58
CA GLU A 143 0.50 15.37 2.61
C GLU A 143 0.53 14.66 1.25
N TYR A 144 -0.66 14.35 0.74
CA TYR A 144 -0.82 13.70 -0.55
C TYR A 144 -0.29 14.58 -1.69
N GLY A 145 0.54 13.99 -2.55
CA GLY A 145 1.16 14.69 -3.68
C GLY A 145 2.49 15.37 -3.35
N VAL A 146 2.84 15.52 -2.08
CA VAL A 146 4.08 16.18 -1.62
C VAL A 146 5.11 15.14 -1.18
N LYS A 147 6.12 14.89 -2.01
CA LYS A 147 7.17 13.89 -1.75
C LYS A 147 7.95 14.19 -0.47
N GLU A 148 8.17 15.45 -0.17
CA GLU A 148 8.96 15.90 0.98
C GLU A 148 8.21 15.70 2.31
N SER A 149 6.90 15.43 2.26
CA SER A 149 6.07 15.21 3.44
C SER A 149 6.20 13.81 4.03
N TRP A 150 6.86 12.88 3.33
CA TRP A 150 7.12 11.54 3.85
C TRP A 150 8.06 11.60 5.06
N LYS A 151 7.67 10.94 6.15
CA LYS A 151 8.48 10.80 7.36
C LYS A 151 8.65 9.34 7.71
N LYS A 152 9.90 8.88 7.87
CA LYS A 152 10.17 7.56 8.43
C LYS A 152 9.82 7.58 9.92
N LEU A 153 8.90 6.72 10.35
CA LEU A 153 8.53 6.60 11.75
C LEU A 153 9.47 5.67 12.50
N PHE A 154 9.62 4.43 12.01
CA PHE A 154 10.46 3.42 12.65
C PHE A 154 10.82 2.30 11.67
N THR A 155 11.74 1.44 12.11
CA THR A 155 12.14 0.21 11.40
C THR A 155 11.75 -1.00 12.24
N ILE A 156 11.11 -1.99 11.62
CA ILE A 156 10.87 -3.30 12.22
C ILE A 156 11.97 -4.25 11.77
N GLY A 157 12.73 -4.79 12.73
CA GLY A 157 13.76 -5.80 12.50
C GLY A 157 15.19 -5.30 12.63
N PRO A 158 16.18 -6.07 12.16
CA PRO A 158 16.07 -7.24 11.27
C PRO A 158 15.54 -8.52 11.95
N LEU A 159 14.57 -9.19 11.34
CA LEU A 159 13.94 -10.41 11.87
C LEU A 159 14.10 -11.61 10.91
N ARG A 160 14.26 -12.81 11.45
CA ARG A 160 14.18 -14.07 10.67
C ARG A 160 12.72 -14.51 10.54
N GLU A 161 12.43 -15.23 9.45
CA GLU A 161 11.15 -15.92 9.23
C GLU A 161 9.93 -15.01 9.22
N ILE A 162 10.15 -13.72 8.94
CA ILE A 162 9.07 -12.75 8.77
C ILE A 162 8.72 -12.60 7.30
N GLY A 163 7.43 -12.64 7.04
CA GLY A 163 6.83 -12.42 5.73
C GLY A 163 6.53 -10.97 5.45
N ARG A 164 5.54 -10.42 6.14
CA ARG A 164 5.05 -9.06 5.92
C ARG A 164 4.40 -8.49 7.17
N VAL A 165 4.41 -7.17 7.26
CA VAL A 165 3.58 -6.41 8.19
C VAL A 165 2.16 -6.41 7.61
N LEU A 166 1.17 -6.63 8.47
CA LEU A 166 -0.24 -6.70 8.07
C LEU A 166 -1.00 -5.46 8.50
N GLY A 167 -0.63 -4.85 9.62
CA GLY A 167 -1.30 -3.69 10.19
C GLY A 167 -0.70 -3.27 11.51
N PHE A 168 -1.15 -2.13 12.01
CA PHE A 168 -0.74 -1.58 13.30
C PHE A 168 -1.90 -1.75 14.29
N TYR A 169 -1.58 -2.23 15.48
CA TYR A 169 -2.58 -2.44 16.53
C TYR A 169 -2.63 -1.25 17.47
N ASP A 170 -1.46 -0.79 17.91
CA ASP A 170 -1.28 0.24 18.93
C ASP A 170 0.14 0.79 18.82
N ASP A 171 0.48 1.78 19.64
CA ASP A 171 1.83 2.32 19.70
C ASP A 171 2.86 1.24 20.02
N GLY A 172 3.75 1.04 19.05
CA GLY A 172 4.74 -0.01 19.08
C GLY A 172 4.22 -1.43 18.83
N LYS A 173 2.92 -1.68 18.63
CA LYS A 173 2.41 -3.05 18.42
C LYS A 173 1.95 -3.25 16.98
N VAL A 174 2.52 -4.26 16.32
CA VAL A 174 2.29 -4.52 14.89
C VAL A 174 1.90 -5.98 14.63
N PHE A 175 0.93 -6.16 13.73
CA PHE A 175 0.56 -7.48 13.23
C PHE A 175 1.52 -7.90 12.13
N ILE A 176 2.08 -9.10 12.26
CA ILE A 176 3.07 -9.63 11.33
C ILE A 176 2.69 -11.03 10.91
N GLN A 177 2.83 -11.31 9.62
CA GLN A 177 2.79 -12.66 9.08
C GLN A 177 4.20 -13.26 9.08
N THR A 178 4.35 -14.47 9.59
CA THR A 178 5.58 -15.27 9.49
C THR A 178 5.54 -16.25 8.33
N TYR A 179 6.73 -16.73 7.95
CA TYR A 179 6.90 -17.92 7.15
C TYR A 179 7.91 -18.81 7.86
N TYR A 180 7.46 -19.93 8.42
CA TYR A 180 8.37 -20.98 8.89
C TYR A 180 8.26 -22.20 7.99
N LYS A 181 9.40 -22.72 7.53
CA LYS A 181 9.48 -24.01 6.86
C LYS A 181 9.68 -25.08 7.93
N LYS A 182 8.74 -26.02 8.06
CA LYS A 182 8.96 -27.20 8.89
C LYS A 182 10.17 -27.96 8.33
N PHE A 183 11.12 -28.32 9.19
CA PHE A 183 12.40 -28.95 8.82
C PHE A 183 12.28 -30.30 8.09
N ARG A 184 11.06 -30.80 7.83
CA ARG A 184 10.77 -32.06 7.14
C ARG A 184 9.57 -32.02 6.19
N SER A 185 9.01 -30.84 5.87
CA SER A 185 7.92 -30.74 4.89
C SER A 185 8.16 -29.58 3.92
N ASN A 186 7.72 -29.77 2.67
CA ASN A 186 7.68 -28.69 1.67
C ASN A 186 6.54 -27.67 1.94
N VAL A 187 5.86 -27.78 3.09
CA VAL A 187 4.73 -26.93 3.46
C VAL A 187 5.24 -25.78 4.31
N SER A 188 5.13 -24.55 3.79
CA SER A 188 5.32 -23.36 4.59
C SER A 188 4.06 -23.08 5.41
N GLU A 189 4.18 -23.06 6.73
CA GLU A 189 3.10 -22.58 7.60
C GLU A 189 3.22 -21.07 7.78
N LYS A 190 2.06 -20.42 7.83
CA LYS A 190 1.92 -18.98 8.03
C LYS A 190 1.27 -18.78 9.38
N GLU A 191 1.94 -18.06 10.27
CA GLU A 191 1.35 -17.65 11.54
C GLU A 191 1.17 -16.13 11.57
N LEU A 192 0.19 -15.69 12.35
CA LEU A 192 0.00 -14.29 12.69
C LEU A 192 0.61 -14.05 14.06
N LEU A 193 1.51 -13.09 14.15
CA LEU A 193 2.12 -12.65 15.39
C LEU A 193 1.72 -11.21 15.70
N LEU A 194 1.55 -10.91 16.98
CA LEU A 194 1.65 -9.56 17.49
C LEU A 194 3.10 -9.33 17.95
N LEU A 195 3.78 -8.38 17.32
CA LEU A 195 5.11 -7.93 17.71
C LEU A 195 5.00 -6.60 18.45
N ASP A 196 5.60 -6.53 19.62
CA ASP A 196 5.89 -5.27 20.30
C ASP A 196 7.29 -4.78 19.88
N THR A 197 7.34 -3.65 19.18
CA THR A 197 8.57 -3.02 18.66
C THR A 197 9.32 -2.23 19.73
N LEU A 198 8.64 -1.86 20.83
CA LEU A 198 9.26 -1.18 21.97
C LEU A 198 9.88 -2.17 22.95
N ARG A 199 9.25 -3.34 23.09
CA ARG A 199 9.75 -4.48 23.88
C ARG A 199 9.70 -5.72 22.98
N PRO A 200 10.80 -6.08 22.27
CA PRO A 200 10.83 -7.09 21.21
C PRO A 200 10.46 -8.50 21.69
N THR A 201 9.18 -8.68 21.96
CA THR A 201 8.51 -9.89 22.40
C THR A 201 7.53 -10.26 21.32
N ARG A 202 7.44 -11.56 21.04
CA ARG A 202 6.56 -12.11 20.00
C ARG A 202 5.46 -12.89 20.69
N ARG A 203 4.21 -12.56 20.39
CA ARG A 203 3.06 -13.31 20.88
C ARG A 203 2.33 -13.93 19.69
N PRO A 204 2.29 -15.27 19.58
CA PRO A 204 1.50 -15.91 18.55
C PRO A 204 0.02 -15.67 18.80
N LEU A 205 -0.69 -15.26 17.75
CA LEU A 205 -2.13 -15.10 17.80
C LEU A 205 -2.77 -16.38 17.26
N LYS A 206 -3.51 -17.09 18.13
CA LYS A 206 -4.36 -18.19 17.70
C LYS A 206 -5.53 -17.61 16.90
N ILE A 207 -5.46 -17.70 15.59
CA ILE A 207 -6.60 -17.40 14.73
C ILE A 207 -7.49 -18.65 14.71
N PHE A 208 -8.65 -18.59 15.35
CA PHE A 208 -9.71 -19.55 15.06
C PHE A 208 -10.15 -19.32 13.61
N ARG A 209 -10.11 -20.37 12.78
CA ARG A 209 -10.46 -20.29 11.35
C ARG A 209 -11.91 -19.85 11.17
N GLY A 210 -12.14 -18.55 11.14
CA GLY A 210 -13.27 -17.91 10.49
C GLY A 210 -12.75 -17.25 9.22
N ASN A 211 -13.37 -17.54 8.08
CA ASN A 211 -13.08 -16.82 6.84
C ASN A 211 -13.30 -15.32 7.11
N TYR A 212 -12.38 -14.48 6.64
CA TYR A 212 -12.30 -13.01 6.82
C TYR A 212 -11.62 -12.50 8.10
N ILE A 213 -10.36 -12.08 7.98
CA ILE A 213 -9.76 -11.09 8.90
C ILE A 213 -10.19 -9.71 8.39
N LYS A 214 -11.28 -9.16 8.95
CA LYS A 214 -11.42 -7.69 9.00
C LYS A 214 -10.40 -7.21 10.03
N MET A 215 -9.36 -6.51 9.59
CA MET A 215 -8.56 -5.71 10.50
C MET A 215 -9.46 -4.57 10.95
N PHE A 216 -9.96 -4.67 12.17
CA PHE A 216 -10.78 -3.64 12.78
C PHE A 216 -9.91 -2.39 12.97
N THR A 217 -10.23 -1.32 12.26
CA THR A 217 -9.89 0.03 12.72
C THR A 217 -10.55 0.21 14.09
N PRO A 218 -9.87 0.81 15.09
CA PRO A 218 -10.50 1.11 16.35
C PRO A 218 -11.67 2.05 16.08
N LEU A 219 -12.89 1.61 16.42
CA LEU A 219 -14.02 2.52 16.53
C LEU A 219 -13.65 3.53 17.62
N LYS A 220 -13.51 4.82 17.23
CA LYS A 220 -13.46 5.93 18.18
C LYS A 220 -14.79 5.92 18.95
N SER A 221 -14.72 5.74 20.26
CA SER A 221 -15.81 6.02 21.22
C SER A 221 -15.93 7.52 21.43
#